data_AF-A0A7X7SMF1-F1
#
_entry.id   AF-A0A7X7SMF1-F1
#
_cell.length_a   1.000
_cell.length_b   1.000
_cell.length_c   1.000
_cell.angle_alpha   90.00
_cell.angle_beta   90.00
_cell.angle_gamma   90.00
#
_symmetry.space_group_name_H-M   'P 1'
#
loop_
_entity.id
_entity.type
_entity.pdbx_description
1 polymer ?
#
loop_
_entity_poly.entity_id
_entity_poly.type
_entity_poly.pdbx_seq_one_letter_code
_entity_poly.pdbx_strand_id
1 'polypeptide(L)'
;MTAAGAALVFLTKAVNRRLLDSMLGFAAGVMIAASFWSLLLPALDLAQDGPLPAWAPALIGFLAGGLFLALIDKVIPHLHLGFSREEAEGPRTSWRRSVLLVTAITIHNIPEGLAVGVAFGAAAAGIPEAGLGAAVALALGIGIQNFPEGAAVSMPLRADGLPRWKAFMLGQLSGVVEPVAAVLGAVAVVAARGLLPYALSFAAGAMIFVVVEELIPESQRGGDTDLATVGALGGFAVMMVLDVALG
;
A
#
# COMPACT_ATOMS: atom_id res chain seq x y z
N MET A 1 4.32 -8.96 -2.67
CA MET A 1 4.72 -10.35 -2.28
C MET A 1 3.81 -10.89 -1.18
N THR A 2 2.52 -10.58 -1.27
CA THR A 2 1.49 -10.79 -0.25
C THR A 2 1.29 -12.28 0.06
N ALA A 3 1.25 -13.11 -0.97
CA ALA A 3 1.18 -14.57 -0.82
C ALA A 3 2.38 -15.15 -0.04
N ALA A 4 3.59 -14.63 -0.27
CA ALA A 4 4.79 -15.12 0.43
C ALA A 4 4.74 -14.79 1.92
N GLY A 5 4.32 -13.58 2.28
CA GLY A 5 4.07 -13.21 3.68
C GLY A 5 2.97 -14.06 4.32
N ALA A 6 1.87 -14.26 3.58
CA ALA A 6 0.75 -15.08 4.04
C ALA A 6 1.13 -16.56 4.25
N ALA A 7 2.14 -17.07 3.56
CA ALA A 7 2.61 -18.45 3.68
C ALA A 7 3.28 -18.76 5.04
N LEU A 8 3.63 -17.75 5.85
CA LEU A 8 4.18 -17.96 7.20
C LEU A 8 3.25 -18.80 8.09
N VAL A 9 1.94 -18.82 7.84
CA VAL A 9 0.96 -19.65 8.56
C VAL A 9 1.22 -21.16 8.44
N PHE A 10 1.97 -21.59 7.42
CA PHE A 10 2.37 -22.99 7.27
C PHE A 10 3.54 -23.34 8.19
N LEU A 11 4.43 -22.38 8.47
CA LEU A 11 5.62 -22.56 9.29
C LEU A 11 5.31 -22.44 10.79
N THR A 12 4.52 -21.44 11.17
CA THR A 12 4.20 -21.17 12.57
C THR A 12 2.72 -20.85 12.77
N LYS A 13 2.22 -20.99 14.01
CA LYS A 13 0.85 -20.60 14.39
C LYS A 13 0.77 -19.13 14.82
N ALA A 14 1.87 -18.56 15.30
CA ALA A 14 1.94 -17.17 15.75
C ALA A 14 3.30 -16.56 15.40
N VAL A 15 3.33 -15.25 15.15
CA VAL A 15 4.56 -14.46 15.03
C VAL A 15 4.75 -13.67 16.32
N ASN A 16 6.00 -13.47 16.73
CA ASN A 16 6.33 -12.57 17.82
C ASN A 16 5.79 -11.16 17.51
N ARG A 17 5.05 -10.55 18.45
CA ARG A 17 4.48 -9.21 18.26
C ARG A 17 5.53 -8.17 17.90
N ARG A 18 6.72 -8.21 18.51
CA ARG A 18 7.86 -7.33 18.19
C ARG A 18 8.30 -7.41 16.74
N LEU A 19 8.31 -8.63 16.19
CA LEU A 19 8.67 -8.85 14.80
C LEU A 19 7.58 -8.30 13.89
N LEU A 20 6.30 -8.51 14.21
CA LEU A 20 5.18 -7.96 13.45
C LEU A 20 5.20 -6.42 13.46
N ASP A 21 5.38 -5.80 14.63
CA ASP A 21 5.47 -4.35 14.79
C ASP A 21 6.63 -3.76 13.96
N SER A 22 7.80 -4.42 13.96
CA SER A 22 8.94 -4.02 13.12
C SER A 22 8.65 -4.19 11.62
N MET A 23 8.01 -5.28 11.22
CA MET A 23 7.62 -5.53 9.82
C MET A 23 6.62 -4.50 9.31
N LEU A 24 5.63 -4.12 10.12
CA LEU A 24 4.64 -3.09 9.79
C LEU A 24 5.26 -1.69 9.76
N GLY A 25 6.13 -1.38 10.72
CA GLY A 25 6.92 -0.15 10.68
C GLY A 25 7.75 -0.08 9.40
N PHE A 26 8.43 -1.16 9.04
CA PHE A 26 9.16 -1.26 7.77
C PHE A 26 8.27 -1.02 6.55
N ALA A 27 7.08 -1.63 6.50
CA ALA A 27 6.13 -1.41 5.42
C ALA A 27 5.70 0.07 5.30
N ALA A 28 5.36 0.70 6.43
CA ALA A 28 5.04 2.12 6.51
C ALA A 28 6.17 3.00 5.95
N GLY A 29 7.42 2.69 6.34
CA GLY A 29 8.61 3.40 5.84
C GLY A 29 8.77 3.30 4.31
N VAL A 30 8.62 2.09 3.76
CA VAL A 30 8.67 1.86 2.31
C VAL A 30 7.58 2.68 1.60
N MET A 31 6.35 2.62 2.09
CA MET A 31 5.21 3.32 1.47
C MET A 31 5.37 4.85 1.50
N ILE A 32 5.87 5.42 2.60
CA ILE A 32 6.13 6.87 2.69
C ILE A 32 7.17 7.28 1.65
N ALA A 33 8.29 6.55 1.59
CA ALA A 33 9.35 6.85 0.63
C ALA A 33 8.85 6.69 -0.82
N ALA A 34 8.16 5.60 -1.14
CA ALA A 34 7.60 5.36 -2.47
C ALA A 34 6.58 6.44 -2.88
N SER A 35 5.76 6.92 -1.93
CA SER A 35 4.78 7.99 -2.16
C SER A 35 5.44 9.28 -2.62
N PHE A 36 6.62 9.60 -2.10
CA PHE A 36 7.34 10.79 -2.52
C PHE A 36 8.18 10.55 -3.78
N TRP A 37 9.17 9.65 -3.69
CA TRP A 37 10.19 9.47 -4.72
C TRP A 37 9.65 8.86 -6.00
N SER A 38 8.82 7.81 -5.89
CA SER A 38 8.37 7.06 -7.05
C SER A 38 7.05 7.56 -7.61
N LEU A 39 6.36 8.47 -6.93
CA LEU A 39 5.04 8.97 -7.34
C LEU A 39 4.94 10.48 -7.39
N LEU A 40 5.07 11.19 -6.26
CA LEU A 40 4.89 12.66 -6.24
C LEU A 40 5.96 13.39 -7.03
N LEU A 41 7.23 12.99 -6.88
CA LEU A 41 8.34 13.63 -7.59
C LEU A 41 8.19 13.45 -9.12
N PRO A 42 7.99 12.24 -9.67
CA PRO A 42 7.67 12.04 -11.07
C PRO A 42 6.41 12.80 -11.52
N ALA A 43 5.38 12.88 -10.68
CA ALA A 43 4.18 13.64 -11.00
C ALA A 43 4.45 15.14 -11.15
N LEU A 44 5.30 15.71 -10.29
CA LEU A 44 5.72 17.11 -10.37
C LEU A 44 6.55 17.35 -11.65
N ASP A 45 7.48 16.45 -11.97
CA ASP A 45 8.32 16.55 -13.16
C ASP A 45 7.49 16.48 -14.45
N LEU A 46 6.53 15.54 -14.52
CA LEU A 46 5.60 15.41 -15.64
C LEU A 46 4.67 16.61 -15.80
N ALA A 47 4.45 17.39 -14.74
CA ALA A 47 3.58 18.55 -14.76
C ALA A 47 4.31 19.86 -15.11
N GLN A 48 5.64 19.86 -15.26
CA GLN A 48 6.43 21.07 -15.51
C GLN A 48 6.06 21.76 -16.83
N ASP A 49 5.82 20.98 -17.89
CA ASP A 49 5.44 21.49 -19.22
C ASP A 49 3.92 21.69 -19.39
N GLY A 50 3.16 21.54 -18.31
CA GLY A 50 1.71 21.67 -18.30
C GLY A 50 1.21 23.12 -18.35
N PRO A 51 -0.09 23.33 -18.62
CA PRO A 51 -0.71 24.66 -18.61
C PRO A 51 -0.88 25.25 -17.20
N LEU A 52 -0.70 24.43 -16.16
CA LEU A 52 -0.80 24.80 -14.76
C LEU A 52 0.57 24.66 -14.09
N PRO A 53 0.83 25.38 -12.98
CA PRO A 53 2.01 25.14 -12.17
C PRO A 53 2.09 23.66 -11.75
N ALA A 54 3.28 23.07 -11.79
CA ALA A 54 3.50 21.63 -11.53
C ALA A 54 2.91 21.13 -10.20
N TRP A 55 2.90 21.98 -9.16
CA TRP A 55 2.32 21.64 -7.86
C TRP A 55 0.80 21.45 -7.91
N ALA A 56 0.09 22.04 -8.88
CA ALA A 56 -1.37 22.03 -8.89
C ALA A 56 -1.96 20.65 -9.24
N PRO A 57 -1.53 19.98 -10.33
CA PRO A 57 -1.92 18.60 -10.59
C PRO A 57 -1.55 17.64 -9.45
N ALA A 58 -0.34 17.84 -8.88
CA ALA A 58 0.15 17.00 -7.80
C ALA A 58 -0.71 17.15 -6.53
N LEU A 59 -1.00 18.38 -6.11
CA LEU A 59 -1.85 18.66 -4.96
C LEU A 59 -3.27 18.13 -5.17
N ILE A 60 -3.86 18.37 -6.35
CA ILE A 60 -5.22 17.91 -6.67
C ILE A 60 -5.30 16.39 -6.61
N GLY A 61 -4.37 15.70 -7.28
CA GLY A 61 -4.31 14.24 -7.25
C GLY A 61 -4.13 13.71 -5.83
N PHE A 62 -3.13 14.22 -5.10
CA PHE A 62 -2.83 13.81 -3.73
C PHE A 62 -4.03 13.95 -2.79
N LEU A 63 -4.67 15.12 -2.77
CA LEU A 63 -5.85 15.33 -1.92
C LEU A 63 -7.05 14.49 -2.38
N ALA A 64 -7.24 14.30 -3.69
CA ALA A 64 -8.30 13.45 -4.21
C ALA A 64 -8.09 11.97 -3.82
N GLY A 65 -6.85 11.49 -3.83
CA GLY A 65 -6.49 10.14 -3.40
C GLY A 65 -6.76 9.88 -1.92
N GLY A 66 -6.29 10.78 -1.06
CA GLY A 66 -6.55 10.70 0.38
C GLY A 66 -8.05 10.83 0.68
N LEU A 67 -8.74 11.78 0.05
CA LEU A 67 -10.19 11.94 0.21
C LEU A 67 -10.96 10.71 -0.30
N PHE A 68 -10.52 10.10 -1.41
CA PHE A 68 -11.15 8.90 -1.94
C PHE A 68 -11.13 7.76 -0.92
N LEU A 69 -9.97 7.45 -0.32
CA LEU A 69 -9.92 6.43 0.72
C LEU A 69 -10.71 6.82 1.97
N ALA A 70 -10.60 8.07 2.44
CA ALA A 70 -11.37 8.56 3.57
C ALA A 70 -12.90 8.44 3.38
N LEU A 71 -13.37 8.50 2.12
CA LEU A 71 -14.77 8.27 1.79
C LEU A 71 -15.11 6.78 1.72
N ILE A 72 -14.21 5.95 1.16
CA ILE A 72 -14.38 4.50 1.11
C ILE A 72 -14.49 3.92 2.51
N ASP A 73 -13.66 4.36 3.45
CA ASP A 73 -13.65 3.90 4.84
C ASP A 73 -14.99 4.19 5.55
N LYS A 74 -15.65 5.28 5.18
CA LYS A 74 -16.97 5.64 5.73
C LYS A 74 -18.10 4.80 5.16
N VAL A 75 -17.97 4.28 3.94
CA VAL A 75 -19.07 3.58 3.25
C VAL A 75 -18.92 2.06 3.28
N ILE A 76 -17.71 1.53 3.43
CA ILE A 76 -17.46 0.09 3.51
C ILE A 76 -17.19 -0.31 4.96
N PRO A 77 -17.93 -1.27 5.52
CA PRO A 77 -17.61 -1.79 6.84
C PRO A 77 -16.28 -2.53 6.80
N HIS A 78 -15.33 -2.08 7.59
CA HIS A 78 -13.98 -2.64 7.60
C HIS A 78 -13.39 -2.59 9.01
N LEU A 79 -12.27 -3.27 9.20
CA LEU A 79 -11.58 -3.33 10.47
C LEU A 79 -10.09 -3.17 10.22
N HIS A 80 -9.50 -2.17 10.86
CA HIS A 80 -8.06 -1.94 10.83
C HIS A 80 -7.29 -3.08 11.52
N LEU A 81 -6.09 -3.37 11.03
CA LEU A 81 -5.22 -4.39 11.59
C LEU A 81 -5.01 -4.20 13.09
N GLY A 82 -5.23 -5.27 13.87
CA GLY A 82 -5.07 -5.27 15.33
C GLY A 82 -6.23 -4.67 16.13
N PHE A 83 -7.22 -4.04 15.50
CA PHE A 83 -8.38 -3.44 16.19
C PHE A 83 -9.40 -4.50 16.65
N SER A 84 -10.17 -4.21 17.70
CA SER A 84 -11.29 -5.05 18.13
C SER A 84 -12.52 -4.80 17.26
N ARG A 85 -13.50 -5.73 17.27
CA ARG A 85 -14.71 -5.57 16.44
C ARG A 85 -15.56 -4.36 16.84
N GLU A 86 -15.44 -3.91 18.08
CA GLU A 86 -16.14 -2.73 18.61
C GLU A 86 -15.58 -1.43 18.02
N GLU A 87 -14.33 -1.48 17.54
CA GLU A 87 -13.63 -0.38 16.86
C GLU A 87 -13.71 -0.51 15.33
N ALA A 88 -14.63 -1.34 14.80
CA ALA A 88 -14.83 -1.43 13.35
C ALA A 88 -15.46 -0.15 12.80
N GLU A 89 -14.98 0.28 11.63
CA GLU A 89 -15.42 1.50 10.95
C GLU A 89 -16.44 1.22 9.85
N GLY A 90 -17.08 2.29 9.36
CA GLY A 90 -18.14 2.22 8.37
C GLY A 90 -19.51 1.77 8.94
N PRO A 91 -20.44 1.34 8.07
CA PRO A 91 -21.79 0.93 8.48
C PRO A 91 -21.79 -0.29 9.42
N ARG A 92 -22.71 -0.34 10.39
CA ARG A 92 -22.84 -1.51 11.28
C ARG A 92 -23.16 -2.78 10.49
N THR A 93 -22.43 -3.86 10.77
CA THR A 93 -22.59 -5.14 10.07
C THR A 93 -22.43 -6.37 10.97
N SER A 94 -23.05 -7.47 10.57
CA SER A 94 -22.90 -8.79 11.21
C SER A 94 -21.66 -9.56 10.72
N TRP A 95 -20.85 -8.98 9.82
CA TRP A 95 -19.67 -9.62 9.24
C TRP A 95 -18.67 -10.09 10.29
N ARG A 96 -18.00 -11.20 9.98
CA ARG A 96 -16.94 -11.77 10.83
C ARG A 96 -15.71 -10.87 10.77
N ARG A 97 -14.96 -10.80 11.89
CA ARG A 97 -13.66 -10.08 11.98
C ARG A 97 -12.75 -10.34 10.78
N SER A 98 -12.62 -11.61 10.38
CA SER A 98 -11.79 -12.00 9.24
C SER A 98 -12.22 -11.40 7.91
N VAL A 99 -13.52 -11.18 7.72
CA VAL A 99 -14.06 -10.56 6.50
C VAL A 99 -13.76 -9.07 6.52
N LEU A 100 -13.93 -8.42 7.68
CA LEU A 100 -13.64 -6.99 7.85
C LEU A 100 -12.15 -6.68 7.60
N LEU A 101 -11.25 -7.48 8.18
CA LEU A 101 -9.79 -7.33 7.99
C LEU A 101 -9.38 -7.52 6.52
N VAL A 102 -9.86 -8.60 5.88
CA VAL A 102 -9.53 -8.86 4.47
C VAL A 102 -10.10 -7.76 3.57
N THR A 103 -11.29 -7.24 3.88
CA THR A 103 -11.91 -6.16 3.11
C THR A 103 -11.10 -4.86 3.21
N ALA A 104 -10.68 -4.46 4.42
CA ALA A 104 -9.84 -3.28 4.64
C ALA A 104 -8.59 -3.33 3.75
N ILE A 105 -7.84 -4.42 3.87
CA ILE A 105 -6.55 -4.56 3.18
C ILE A 105 -6.75 -4.73 1.67
N THR A 106 -7.85 -5.34 1.24
CA THR A 106 -8.21 -5.36 -0.19
C THR A 106 -8.42 -3.96 -0.73
N ILE A 107 -9.10 -3.08 0.01
CA ILE A 107 -9.30 -1.69 -0.44
C ILE A 107 -7.97 -0.95 -0.51
N HIS A 108 -7.10 -1.16 0.49
CA HIS A 108 -5.80 -0.50 0.59
C HIS A 108 -4.81 -0.95 -0.49
N ASN A 109 -4.96 -2.17 -0.99
CA ASN A 109 -4.16 -2.72 -2.10
C ASN A 109 -4.55 -2.17 -3.48
N ILE A 110 -5.67 -1.46 -3.61
CA ILE A 110 -6.05 -0.81 -4.87
C ILE A 110 -5.06 0.30 -5.25
N PRO A 111 -4.75 1.28 -4.38
CA PRO A 111 -3.70 2.27 -4.62
C PRO A 111 -2.35 1.67 -5.03
N GLU A 112 -1.90 0.60 -4.36
CA GLU A 112 -0.63 -0.05 -4.68
C GLU A 112 -0.61 -0.64 -6.08
N GLY A 113 -1.67 -1.39 -6.42
CA GLY A 113 -1.82 -1.93 -7.77
C GLY A 113 -1.85 -0.82 -8.82
N LEU A 114 -2.65 0.23 -8.59
CA LEU A 114 -2.70 1.39 -9.49
C LEU A 114 -1.32 2.03 -9.66
N ALA A 115 -0.56 2.23 -8.58
CA ALA A 115 0.78 2.81 -8.60
C ALA A 115 1.73 2.01 -9.50
N VAL A 116 1.80 0.68 -9.32
CA VAL A 116 2.60 -0.21 -10.17
C VAL A 116 2.14 -0.12 -11.62
N GLY A 117 0.83 -0.16 -11.86
CA GLY A 117 0.23 -0.08 -13.19
C GLY A 117 0.59 1.20 -13.93
N VAL A 118 0.42 2.35 -13.26
CA VAL A 118 0.72 3.66 -13.82
C VAL A 118 2.22 3.78 -14.14
N ALA A 119 3.10 3.31 -13.24
CA ALA A 119 4.54 3.37 -13.48
C ALA A 119 4.97 2.53 -14.69
N PHE A 120 4.51 1.28 -14.80
CA PHE A 120 4.80 0.44 -15.98
C PHE A 120 4.12 0.95 -17.26
N GLY A 121 2.92 1.51 -17.16
CA GLY A 121 2.23 2.16 -18.28
C GLY A 121 3.00 3.36 -18.81
N ALA A 122 3.57 4.17 -17.92
CA ALA A 122 4.38 5.33 -18.27
C ALA A 122 5.71 4.92 -18.92
N ALA A 123 6.37 3.89 -18.37
CA ALA A 123 7.56 3.29 -18.96
C ALA A 123 7.30 2.75 -20.38
N ALA A 124 6.17 2.04 -20.56
CA ALA A 124 5.76 1.52 -21.87
C ALA A 124 5.39 2.63 -22.87
N ALA A 125 4.90 3.78 -22.39
CA ALA A 125 4.57 4.94 -23.21
C ALA A 125 5.80 5.77 -23.64
N GLY A 126 7.00 5.41 -23.16
CA GLY A 126 8.26 6.07 -23.50
C GLY A 126 8.43 7.43 -22.83
N ILE A 127 7.90 7.58 -21.62
CA ILE A 127 7.94 8.83 -20.86
C ILE A 127 9.31 8.94 -20.18
N PRO A 128 10.14 9.95 -20.50
CA PRO A 128 11.51 10.04 -19.99
C PRO A 128 11.61 10.05 -18.46
N GLU A 129 10.67 10.72 -17.79
CA GLU A 129 10.64 10.93 -16.34
C GLU A 129 10.12 9.70 -15.58
N ALA A 130 9.59 8.70 -16.29
CA ALA A 130 8.96 7.50 -15.73
C ALA A 130 9.46 6.24 -16.43
N GLY A 131 10.78 6.07 -16.45
CA GLY A 131 11.44 4.95 -17.12
C GLY A 131 11.20 3.58 -16.46
N LEU A 132 11.63 2.52 -17.16
CA LEU A 132 11.53 1.13 -16.68
C LEU A 132 12.20 0.94 -15.32
N GLY A 133 13.31 1.63 -15.08
CA GLY A 133 14.04 1.59 -13.82
C GLY A 133 13.19 2.02 -12.61
N ALA A 134 12.57 3.20 -12.69
CA ALA A 134 11.66 3.71 -11.67
C ALA A 134 10.43 2.79 -11.46
N ALA A 135 9.86 2.25 -12.54
CA ALA A 135 8.75 1.30 -12.45
C ALA A 135 9.15 0.01 -11.72
N VAL A 136 10.36 -0.51 -11.99
CA VAL A 136 10.91 -1.69 -11.29
C VAL A 136 11.20 -1.35 -9.83
N ALA A 137 11.77 -0.19 -9.53
CA ALA A 137 12.03 0.28 -8.17
C ALA A 137 10.74 0.30 -7.33
N LEU A 138 9.70 0.94 -7.84
CA LEU A 138 8.38 1.01 -7.20
C LEU A 138 7.76 -0.38 -6.99
N ALA A 139 7.80 -1.23 -8.02
CA ALA A 139 7.25 -2.59 -7.93
C ALA A 139 8.00 -3.48 -6.93
N LEU A 140 9.32 -3.31 -6.82
CA LEU A 140 10.12 -3.97 -5.79
C LEU A 140 9.77 -3.44 -4.40
N GLY A 141 9.68 -2.12 -4.23
CA GLY A 141 9.27 -1.49 -2.97
C GLY A 141 7.93 -2.02 -2.48
N ILE A 142 6.89 -1.89 -3.32
CA ILE A 142 5.55 -2.42 -3.06
C ILE A 142 5.60 -3.93 -2.79
N GLY A 143 6.36 -4.66 -3.61
CA GLY A 143 6.53 -6.09 -3.44
C GLY A 143 7.06 -6.47 -2.05
N ILE A 144 8.14 -5.80 -1.60
CA ILE A 144 8.84 -6.10 -0.35
C ILE A 144 7.93 -5.78 0.84
N GLN A 145 7.26 -4.63 0.85
CA GLN A 145 6.37 -4.23 1.94
C GLN A 145 5.12 -5.12 2.04
N ASN A 146 4.64 -5.63 0.90
CA ASN A 146 3.51 -6.56 0.86
C ASN A 146 3.79 -7.88 1.61
N PHE A 147 5.05 -8.24 1.86
CA PHE A 147 5.38 -9.41 2.68
C PHE A 147 4.96 -9.21 4.15
N PRO A 148 5.41 -8.16 4.86
CA PRO A 148 4.81 -7.71 6.12
C PRO A 148 3.29 -7.72 6.16
N GLU A 149 2.63 -7.12 5.18
CA GLU A 149 1.17 -7.02 5.17
C GLU A 149 0.48 -8.38 5.06
N GLY A 150 0.93 -9.22 4.12
CA GLY A 150 0.41 -10.59 3.97
C GLY A 150 0.55 -11.42 5.26
N ALA A 151 1.65 -11.23 5.99
CA ALA A 151 1.82 -11.82 7.31
C ALA A 151 0.86 -11.21 8.35
N ALA A 152 0.70 -9.89 8.36
CA ALA A 152 -0.19 -9.17 9.26
C ALA A 152 -1.68 -9.54 9.08
N VAL A 153 -2.10 -9.91 7.87
CA VAL A 153 -3.47 -10.41 7.63
C VAL A 153 -3.63 -11.84 8.14
N SER A 154 -2.72 -12.72 7.73
CA SER A 154 -2.91 -14.16 7.83
C SER A 154 -2.55 -14.72 9.21
N MET A 155 -1.54 -14.15 9.87
CA MET A 155 -1.00 -14.65 11.14
C MET A 155 -1.95 -14.45 12.32
N PRO A 156 -2.63 -13.29 12.50
CA PRO A 156 -3.65 -13.14 13.52
C PRO A 156 -4.83 -14.10 13.30
N LEU A 157 -5.28 -14.26 12.05
CA LEU A 157 -6.32 -15.24 11.70
C LEU A 157 -5.91 -16.67 12.06
N ARG A 158 -4.64 -17.01 11.83
CA ARG A 158 -4.09 -18.31 12.20
C ARG A 158 -4.00 -18.48 13.72
N ALA A 159 -3.63 -17.43 14.45
CA ALA A 159 -3.59 -17.42 15.90
C ALA A 159 -5.00 -17.59 16.52
N ASP A 160 -6.01 -16.95 15.92
CA ASP A 160 -7.44 -17.04 16.25
C ASP A 160 -8.07 -18.42 15.94
N GLY A 161 -7.28 -19.36 15.43
CA GLY A 161 -7.68 -20.74 15.25
C GLY A 161 -8.17 -21.12 13.85
N LEU A 162 -8.10 -20.21 12.86
CA LEU A 162 -8.39 -20.61 11.48
C LEU A 162 -7.39 -21.67 10.99
N PRO A 163 -7.84 -22.64 10.17
CA PRO A 163 -6.94 -23.64 9.59
C PRO A 163 -5.94 -22.96 8.63
N ARG A 164 -4.72 -23.51 8.57
CA ARG A 164 -3.57 -22.96 7.80
C ARG A 164 -3.96 -22.50 6.40
N TRP A 165 -4.62 -23.39 5.65
CA TRP A 165 -5.03 -23.11 4.27
C TRP A 165 -6.01 -21.94 4.17
N LYS A 166 -6.97 -21.84 5.10
CA LYS A 166 -7.94 -20.75 5.09
C LYS A 166 -7.30 -19.41 5.45
N ALA A 167 -6.40 -19.39 6.44
CA ALA A 167 -5.66 -18.18 6.81
C ALA A 167 -4.75 -17.70 5.66
N PHE A 168 -4.06 -18.63 5.00
CA PHE A 168 -3.26 -18.36 3.80
C PHE A 168 -4.11 -17.79 2.66
N MET A 169 -5.22 -18.45 2.32
CA MET A 169 -6.12 -18.00 1.25
C MET A 169 -6.68 -16.60 1.53
N LEU A 170 -7.08 -16.31 2.77
CA LEU A 170 -7.56 -14.97 3.13
C LEU A 170 -6.45 -13.91 3.02
N GLY A 171 -5.23 -14.22 3.45
CA GLY A 171 -4.09 -13.30 3.31
C GLY A 171 -3.61 -13.10 1.86
N GLN A 172 -3.77 -14.10 0.99
CA GLN A 172 -3.49 -13.92 -0.44
C GLN A 172 -4.62 -13.16 -1.14
N LEU A 173 -5.88 -13.47 -0.79
CA LEU A 173 -7.05 -12.83 -1.39
C LEU A 173 -7.09 -11.32 -1.14
N SER A 174 -6.52 -10.83 -0.03
CA SER A 174 -6.41 -9.38 0.18
C SER A 174 -5.53 -8.70 -0.88
N GLY A 175 -4.52 -9.37 -1.43
CA GLY A 175 -3.65 -8.84 -2.49
C GLY A 175 -4.14 -9.10 -3.92
N VAL A 176 -5.26 -9.81 -4.11
CA VAL A 176 -5.71 -10.22 -5.46
C VAL A 176 -6.14 -9.04 -6.32
N VAL A 177 -6.44 -7.90 -5.71
CA VAL A 177 -6.85 -6.69 -6.41
C VAL A 177 -5.67 -5.98 -7.08
N GLU A 178 -4.43 -6.15 -6.58
CA GLU A 178 -3.26 -5.42 -7.07
C GLU A 178 -3.05 -5.63 -8.58
N PRO A 179 -3.10 -6.86 -9.14
CA PRO A 179 -2.92 -7.05 -10.58
C PRO A 179 -4.04 -6.42 -11.41
N VAL A 180 -5.28 -6.45 -10.91
CA VAL A 180 -6.43 -5.83 -11.59
C VAL A 180 -6.27 -4.33 -11.62
N ALA A 181 -5.96 -3.72 -10.47
CA ALA A 181 -5.67 -2.31 -10.33
C ALA A 181 -4.45 -1.89 -11.17
N ALA A 182 -3.42 -2.72 -11.27
CA ALA A 182 -2.26 -2.47 -12.13
C ALA A 182 -2.61 -2.42 -13.61
N VAL A 183 -3.44 -3.34 -14.10
CA VAL A 183 -3.92 -3.29 -15.49
C VAL A 183 -4.73 -2.01 -15.74
N LEU A 184 -5.63 -1.66 -14.81
CA LEU A 184 -6.42 -0.43 -14.92
C LEU A 184 -5.54 0.84 -14.91
N GLY A 185 -4.52 0.87 -14.05
CA GLY A 185 -3.54 1.95 -13.99
C GLY A 185 -2.77 2.09 -15.29
N ALA A 186 -2.25 0.98 -15.83
CA ALA A 186 -1.52 0.99 -17.11
C ALA A 186 -2.41 1.45 -18.28
N VAL A 187 -3.66 1.01 -18.34
CA VAL A 187 -4.63 1.45 -19.35
C VAL A 187 -4.93 2.94 -19.22
N ALA A 188 -5.09 3.45 -18.00
CA ALA A 188 -5.35 4.88 -17.76
C ALA A 188 -4.23 5.77 -18.32
N VAL A 189 -2.96 5.33 -18.20
CA VAL A 189 -1.81 6.04 -18.77
C VAL A 189 -1.86 6.11 -20.29
N VAL A 190 -2.15 4.98 -20.93
CA VAL A 190 -2.25 4.92 -22.40
C VAL A 190 -3.41 5.76 -22.91
N ALA A 191 -4.52 5.79 -22.18
CA ALA A 191 -5.72 6.52 -22.56
C ALA A 191 -5.57 8.04 -22.41
N ALA A 192 -4.82 8.53 -21.43
CA ALA A 192 -4.75 9.95 -21.11
C ALA A 192 -3.42 10.38 -20.46
N ARG A 193 -2.41 10.68 -21.28
CA ARG A 193 -1.11 11.19 -20.79
C ARG A 193 -1.24 12.44 -19.93
N GLY A 194 -2.16 13.35 -20.24
CA GLY A 194 -2.40 14.56 -19.43
C GLY A 194 -2.93 14.29 -18.01
N LEU A 195 -3.44 13.08 -17.73
CA LEU A 195 -3.92 12.69 -16.40
C LEU A 195 -2.85 12.02 -15.56
N LEU A 196 -1.66 11.71 -16.11
CA LEU A 196 -0.57 11.03 -15.40
C LEU A 196 -0.17 11.72 -14.09
N PRO A 197 0.11 13.04 -14.05
CA PRO A 197 0.47 13.71 -12.80
C PRO A 197 -0.58 13.57 -11.71
N TYR A 198 -1.86 13.62 -12.10
CA TYR A 198 -2.99 13.46 -11.19
C TYR A 198 -3.08 12.01 -10.68
N ALA A 199 -2.92 11.03 -11.57
CA ALA A 199 -3.02 9.61 -11.23
C ALA A 199 -1.90 9.14 -10.29
N LEU A 200 -0.65 9.52 -10.59
CA LEU A 200 0.50 9.24 -9.72
C LEU A 200 0.31 9.87 -8.33
N SER A 201 -0.09 11.14 -8.29
CA SER A 201 -0.29 11.85 -7.04
C SER A 201 -1.50 11.32 -6.27
N PHE A 202 -2.56 10.88 -6.97
CA PHE A 202 -3.70 10.18 -6.37
C PHE A 202 -3.26 8.90 -5.66
N ALA A 203 -2.44 8.06 -6.30
CA ALA A 203 -1.91 6.87 -5.66
C ALA A 203 -1.05 7.22 -4.43
N ALA A 204 -0.22 8.27 -4.52
CA ALA A 204 0.58 8.74 -3.38
C ALA A 204 -0.27 9.23 -2.21
N GLY A 205 -1.31 10.02 -2.48
CA GLY A 205 -2.22 10.52 -1.44
C GLY A 205 -3.00 9.41 -0.75
N ALA A 206 -3.46 8.42 -1.51
CA ALA A 206 -4.12 7.25 -0.96
C ALA A 206 -3.15 6.40 -0.12
N MET A 207 -1.91 6.17 -0.57
CA MET A 207 -0.93 5.41 0.23
C MET A 207 -0.54 6.13 1.53
N ILE A 208 -0.33 7.46 1.50
CA ILE A 208 -0.05 8.23 2.72
C ILE A 208 -1.21 8.15 3.70
N PHE A 209 -2.45 8.20 3.21
CA PHE A 209 -3.63 8.02 4.04
C PHE A 209 -3.59 6.66 4.77
N VAL A 210 -3.39 5.55 4.06
CA VAL A 210 -3.29 4.20 4.66
C VAL A 210 -2.16 4.11 5.69
N VAL A 211 -0.99 4.69 5.39
CA VAL A 211 0.15 4.63 6.31
C VAL A 211 -0.17 5.32 7.64
N VAL A 212 -0.79 6.50 7.58
CA VAL A 212 -1.09 7.30 8.77
C VAL A 212 -2.26 6.71 9.54
N GLU A 213 -3.30 6.25 8.85
CA GLU A 213 -4.52 5.72 9.45
C GLU A 213 -4.31 4.34 10.07
N GLU A 214 -3.53 3.47 9.41
CA GLU A 214 -3.46 2.05 9.76
C GLU A 214 -2.05 1.58 10.14
N LEU A 215 -1.06 1.69 9.24
CA LEU A 215 0.22 1.01 9.45
C LEU A 215 1.02 1.58 10.62
N ILE A 216 1.13 2.91 10.73
CA ILE A 216 1.84 3.53 11.85
C ILE A 216 1.15 3.19 13.19
N PRO A 217 -0.17 3.44 13.35
CA PRO A 217 -0.86 3.09 14.60
C PRO A 217 -0.75 1.61 14.97
N GLU A 218 -0.92 0.69 14.01
CA GLU A 218 -0.85 -0.74 14.30
C GLU A 218 0.57 -1.20 14.65
N SER A 219 1.59 -0.67 13.98
CA SER A 219 2.99 -0.99 14.31
C SER A 219 3.36 -0.62 15.76
N GLN A 220 2.64 0.33 16.36
CA GLN A 220 2.92 0.81 17.72
C GLN A 220 2.02 0.16 18.79
N ARG A 221 0.97 -0.58 18.39
CA ARG A 221 0.00 -1.19 19.32
C ARG A 221 0.60 -2.27 20.22
N GLY A 222 1.70 -2.91 19.84
CA GLY A 222 2.38 -3.90 20.68
C GLY A 222 3.23 -3.32 21.82
N GLY A 223 3.36 -1.98 21.89
CA GLY A 223 4.07 -1.28 22.97
C GLY A 223 5.56 -1.06 22.74
N ASP A 224 6.15 -1.62 21.68
CA ASP A 224 7.58 -1.45 21.32
C ASP A 224 7.75 -0.42 20.18
N THR A 225 7.46 0.85 20.46
CA THR A 225 7.51 1.97 19.50
C THR A 225 8.90 2.16 18.87
N ASP A 226 9.97 1.84 19.60
CA ASP A 226 11.34 1.97 19.11
C ASP A 226 11.61 1.02 17.95
N LEU A 227 11.14 -0.23 18.03
CA LEU A 227 11.32 -1.22 16.97
C LEU A 227 10.49 -0.89 15.73
N ALA A 228 9.27 -0.40 15.91
CA ALA A 228 8.44 0.11 14.82
C ALA A 228 9.13 1.29 14.11
N THR A 229 9.70 2.23 14.88
CA THR A 229 10.40 3.40 14.34
C THR A 229 11.67 3.02 13.60
N VAL A 230 12.50 2.11 14.14
CA VAL A 230 13.68 1.59 13.46
C VAL A 230 13.28 0.83 12.19
N GLY A 231 12.19 0.05 12.25
CA GLY A 231 11.58 -0.57 11.08
C GLY A 231 11.26 0.45 10.00
N ALA A 232 10.54 1.51 10.35
CA ALA A 232 10.17 2.58 9.42
C ALA A 232 11.38 3.29 8.81
N LEU A 233 12.41 3.61 9.60
CA LEU A 233 13.66 4.16 9.08
C LEU A 233 14.34 3.19 8.11
N GLY A 234 14.37 1.90 8.43
CA GLY A 234 14.93 0.86 7.56
C GLY A 234 14.17 0.72 6.25
N GLY A 235 12.83 0.67 6.30
CA GLY A 235 11.98 0.59 5.12
C GLY A 235 12.10 1.81 4.22
N PHE A 236 12.09 2.99 4.82
CA PHE A 236 12.30 4.24 4.11
C PHE A 236 13.67 4.26 3.42
N ALA A 237 14.74 3.89 4.13
CA ALA A 237 16.09 3.86 3.57
C ALA A 237 16.23 2.84 2.44
N VAL A 238 15.64 1.65 2.57
CA VAL A 238 15.62 0.64 1.50
C VAL A 238 14.91 1.19 0.27
N MET A 239 13.72 1.77 0.43
CA MET A 239 12.97 2.31 -0.70
C MET A 239 13.68 3.50 -1.35
N MET A 240 14.27 4.41 -0.57
CA MET A 240 15.10 5.49 -1.08
C MET A 240 16.27 4.96 -1.91
N VAL A 241 16.96 3.92 -1.44
CA VAL A 241 18.06 3.30 -2.20
C VAL A 241 17.54 2.63 -3.46
N LEU A 242 16.42 1.90 -3.40
CA LEU A 242 15.83 1.28 -4.58
C LEU A 242 15.49 2.32 -5.64
N ASP A 243 14.84 3.42 -5.25
CA ASP A 243 14.47 4.49 -6.16
C ASP A 243 15.71 5.19 -6.74
N VAL A 244 16.62 5.68 -5.91
CA VAL A 244 17.82 6.42 -6.38
C VAL A 244 18.80 5.55 -7.17
N ALA A 245 18.89 4.24 -6.86
CA ALA A 245 19.83 3.35 -7.54
C ALA A 245 19.27 2.73 -8.83
N LEU A 246 17.95 2.56 -8.93
CA LEU A 246 17.31 1.90 -10.07
C LEU A 246 16.49 2.85 -10.94
N GLY A 247 16.08 4.01 -10.43
CA GLY A 247 15.31 5.05 -11.11
C GLY A 247 16.21 6.16 -11.62
#